data_AF-A0A388M5G0-F1
#
_entry.id   AF-A0A388M5G0-F1
#
_cell.length_a   1.000
_cell.length_b   1.000
_cell.length_c   1.000
_cell.angle_alpha   90.00
_cell.angle_beta   90.00
_cell.angle_gamma   90.00
#
_symmetry.space_group_name_H-M   'P 1'
#
loop_
_entity.id
_entity.type
_entity.pdbx_description
1 polymer ?
#
loop_
_entity_poly.entity_id
_entity_poly.type
_entity_poly.pdbx_seq_one_letter_code
_entity_poly.pdbx_strand_id
1 'polypeptide(L)'
;MCQVPTFSENGWYTDLLSDDACWLDSFPAPARPTQALISLATSRILEFVRIHSVDATPPLVSVLSFDNWADLLCTAAHDKPAFRRLTENLVTQPPEQAAEDELVDLSVNDSLAMKEKVFIDLWGAESNFHVGLIQKDPGLRDGGSLSQSSDEDDEDPLQLIEEEKRFHAKFIANGRSEKAKVRAANQRMEVNKFARNAFLPVVPPRWVERQSRGVDDKLWDLLTFNDTAPIHADSYRFLASLTEQELQKCNEKALTENSDLCRGDFPLTPDNMELPVVGEFDRSKCTASATALSFGGFMGPRIQTAVAELKCIWNVGRPYLKCRCIELGKGDCGRNITWFDHVL
;
A
#
# COMPACT_ATOMS: atom_id res chain seq x y z
N MET A 1 30.55 13.03 -6.22
CA MET A 1 29.44 13.87 -6.69
C MET A 1 28.32 12.90 -7.01
N CYS A 2 27.23 12.87 -6.23
CA CYS A 2 26.07 12.08 -6.65
C CYS A 2 25.45 12.82 -7.82
N GLN A 3 25.42 12.17 -9.00
CA GLN A 3 24.64 12.68 -10.12
C GLN A 3 23.18 12.71 -9.65
N VAL A 4 22.55 13.86 -9.86
CA VAL A 4 21.13 14.08 -9.61
C VAL A 4 20.40 13.24 -10.66
N PRO A 5 19.54 12.28 -10.29
CA PRO A 5 18.65 11.61 -11.23
C PRO A 5 17.91 12.66 -12.05
N THR A 6 18.17 12.66 -13.36
CA THR A 6 17.38 13.43 -14.30
C THR A 6 16.09 12.68 -14.60
N PHE A 7 15.02 13.42 -14.92
CA PHE A 7 13.72 12.84 -15.24
C PHE A 7 13.41 13.05 -16.72
N SER A 8 12.80 12.07 -17.36
CA SER A 8 12.21 12.24 -18.70
C SER A 8 10.99 13.15 -18.64
N GLU A 9 10.53 13.62 -19.80
CA GLU A 9 9.28 14.39 -19.89
C GLU A 9 8.08 13.60 -19.40
N ASN A 10 8.11 12.27 -19.57
CA ASN A 10 7.07 11.36 -19.08
C ASN A 10 7.29 10.92 -17.62
N GLY A 11 8.25 11.54 -16.93
CA GLY A 11 8.48 11.37 -15.52
C GLY A 11 9.23 10.10 -15.14
N TRP A 12 9.91 9.40 -16.04
CA TRP A 12 10.80 8.28 -15.68
C TRP A 12 12.17 8.78 -15.21
N TYR A 13 12.87 8.03 -14.35
CA TYR A 13 14.32 8.24 -14.16
C TYR A 13 15.03 8.05 -15.51
N THR A 14 15.83 9.02 -15.94
CA THR A 14 16.54 8.94 -17.23
C THR A 14 17.47 7.73 -17.29
N ASP A 15 18.02 7.33 -16.15
CA ASP A 15 18.95 6.21 -16.06
C ASP A 15 18.23 4.86 -16.24
N LEU A 16 16.91 4.80 -15.99
CA LEU A 16 16.08 3.64 -16.33
C LEU A 16 15.80 3.54 -17.83
N LEU A 17 15.90 4.64 -18.57
CA LEU A 17 15.58 4.68 -20.00
C LEU A 17 16.78 4.37 -20.89
N SER A 18 17.92 4.00 -20.32
CA SER A 18 19.09 3.59 -21.10
C SER A 18 18.90 2.21 -21.74
N ASP A 19 19.59 2.00 -22.86
CA ASP A 19 19.71 0.71 -23.54
C ASP A 19 18.35 0.06 -23.87
N ASP A 20 18.12 -1.17 -23.39
CA ASP A 20 16.98 -2.03 -23.72
C ASP A 20 15.66 -1.62 -23.03
N ALA A 21 15.69 -0.60 -22.17
CA ALA A 21 14.54 -0.15 -21.38
C ALA A 21 13.91 1.15 -21.89
N CYS A 22 14.36 1.68 -23.03
CA CYS A 22 13.81 2.92 -23.62
C CYS A 22 12.30 2.84 -23.96
N TRP A 23 11.76 1.63 -24.13
CA TRP A 23 10.33 1.39 -24.35
C TRP A 23 9.46 1.87 -23.18
N LEU A 24 10.00 1.93 -21.96
CA LEU A 24 9.30 2.41 -20.77
C LEU A 24 8.78 3.83 -20.97
N ASP A 25 9.50 4.70 -21.70
CA ASP A 25 9.11 6.09 -21.93
C ASP A 25 7.82 6.22 -22.76
N SER A 26 7.38 5.14 -23.40
CA SER A 26 6.08 5.07 -24.10
C SER A 26 4.89 4.93 -23.13
N PHE A 27 5.15 4.68 -21.85
CA PHE A 27 4.15 4.44 -20.81
C PHE A 27 4.27 5.49 -19.71
N PRO A 28 3.14 5.91 -19.08
CA PRO A 28 3.20 6.80 -17.93
C PRO A 28 4.08 6.22 -16.83
N ALA A 29 4.99 7.01 -16.28
CA ALA A 29 5.85 6.53 -15.21
C ALA A 29 5.03 6.14 -13.96
N PRO A 30 5.38 5.03 -13.27
CA PRO A 30 4.84 4.69 -11.97
C PRO A 30 5.45 5.59 -10.90
N ALA A 31 5.08 5.41 -9.63
CA ALA A 31 5.61 6.25 -8.57
C ALA A 31 7.12 6.03 -8.34
N ARG A 32 7.75 6.99 -7.66
CA ARG A 32 9.22 7.07 -7.55
C ARG A 32 9.89 5.84 -6.91
N PRO A 33 9.37 5.24 -5.84
CA PRO A 33 9.90 4.01 -5.28
C PRO A 33 9.65 2.80 -6.19
N THR A 34 8.54 2.77 -6.93
CA THR A 34 8.31 1.73 -7.94
C THR A 34 9.34 1.82 -9.05
N GLN A 35 9.65 3.02 -9.54
CA GLN A 35 10.78 3.23 -10.47
C GLN A 35 12.11 2.75 -9.87
N ALA A 36 12.36 3.02 -8.59
CA ALA A 36 13.56 2.55 -7.90
C ALA A 36 13.58 1.01 -7.68
N LEU A 37 12.44 0.34 -7.59
CA LEU A 37 12.38 -1.12 -7.65
C LEU A 37 12.64 -1.63 -9.08
N ILE A 38 12.08 -0.96 -10.09
CA ILE A 38 12.27 -1.32 -11.49
C ILE A 38 13.76 -1.25 -11.87
N SER A 39 14.54 -0.34 -11.29
CA SER A 39 15.99 -0.28 -11.55
C SER A 39 16.75 -1.52 -11.06
N LEU A 40 16.18 -2.25 -10.09
CA LEU A 40 16.73 -3.51 -9.60
C LEU A 40 16.32 -4.71 -10.46
N ALA A 41 15.42 -4.53 -11.43
CA ALA A 41 14.92 -5.61 -12.26
C ALA A 41 15.99 -6.09 -13.24
N THR A 42 16.20 -7.41 -13.25
CA THR A 42 17.05 -8.03 -14.27
C THR A 42 16.45 -7.84 -15.67
N SER A 43 17.29 -7.85 -16.71
CA SER A 43 16.83 -7.76 -18.11
C SER A 43 15.75 -8.79 -18.46
N ARG A 44 15.77 -9.95 -17.81
CA ARG A 44 14.74 -10.99 -17.99
C ARG A 44 13.35 -10.55 -17.48
N ILE A 45 13.29 -9.87 -16.34
CA ILE A 45 12.03 -9.36 -15.78
C ILE A 45 11.53 -8.20 -16.66
N LEU A 46 12.41 -7.27 -17.03
CA LEU A 46 12.07 -6.15 -17.90
C LEU A 46 11.56 -6.63 -19.27
N GLU A 47 12.21 -7.64 -19.85
CA GLU A 47 11.77 -8.24 -21.12
C GLU A 47 10.40 -8.92 -21.02
N PHE A 48 10.14 -9.62 -19.92
CA PHE A 48 8.82 -10.19 -19.64
C PHE A 48 7.75 -9.07 -19.59
N VAL A 49 7.99 -8.02 -18.82
CA VAL A 49 7.03 -6.90 -18.72
C VAL A 49 6.86 -6.21 -20.07
N ARG A 50 7.93 -6.02 -20.84
CA ARG A 50 7.91 -5.43 -22.18
C ARG A 50 6.99 -6.19 -23.13
N ILE A 51 7.18 -7.51 -23.26
CA ILE A 51 6.39 -8.36 -24.17
C ILE A 51 4.89 -8.29 -23.83
N HIS A 52 4.56 -8.14 -22.55
CA HIS A 52 3.18 -8.03 -22.08
C HIS A 52 2.70 -6.58 -21.91
N SER A 53 3.43 -5.59 -22.44
CA SER A 53 3.03 -4.17 -22.38
C SER A 53 2.91 -3.50 -23.75
N VAL A 54 3.87 -3.72 -24.66
CA VAL A 54 3.96 -2.96 -25.93
C VAL A 54 2.72 -3.12 -26.83
N ASP A 55 2.10 -4.31 -26.83
CA ASP A 55 0.92 -4.61 -27.66
C ASP A 55 -0.26 -5.18 -26.85
N ALA A 56 -0.23 -5.03 -25.52
CA ALA A 56 -1.26 -5.57 -24.63
C ALA A 56 -2.29 -4.50 -24.23
N THR A 57 -3.51 -4.93 -23.91
CA THR A 57 -4.57 -4.04 -23.39
C THR A 57 -5.28 -4.70 -22.20
N PRO A 58 -5.17 -4.12 -20.98
CA PRO A 58 -4.29 -3.01 -20.63
C PRO A 58 -2.80 -3.42 -20.65
N PRO A 59 -1.86 -2.49 -20.89
CA PRO A 59 -0.43 -2.77 -20.80
C PRO A 59 -0.02 -3.24 -19.41
N LEU A 60 0.76 -4.32 -19.30
CA LEU A 60 1.15 -4.88 -18.01
C LEU A 60 1.88 -3.87 -17.11
N VAL A 61 2.83 -3.11 -17.66
CA VAL A 61 3.58 -2.08 -16.92
C VAL A 61 2.69 -1.03 -16.25
N SER A 62 1.50 -0.77 -16.81
CA SER A 62 0.56 0.22 -16.31
C SER A 62 -0.36 -0.31 -15.19
N VAL A 63 -0.41 -1.62 -14.98
CA VAL A 63 -1.23 -2.25 -13.93
C VAL A 63 -0.40 -2.81 -12.77
N LEU A 64 0.90 -3.01 -12.97
CA LEU A 64 1.80 -3.49 -11.92
C LEU A 64 2.01 -2.41 -10.85
N SER A 65 1.60 -2.71 -9.63
CA SER A 65 1.92 -1.90 -8.45
C SER A 65 3.34 -2.15 -7.94
N PHE A 66 3.82 -1.29 -7.05
CA PHE A 66 5.03 -1.52 -6.25
C PHE A 66 5.13 -2.96 -5.70
N ASP A 67 4.05 -3.48 -5.13
CA ASP A 67 4.04 -4.81 -4.53
C ASP A 67 4.21 -5.91 -5.59
N ASN A 68 3.62 -5.75 -6.77
CA ASN A 68 3.79 -6.71 -7.86
C ASN A 68 5.24 -6.72 -8.37
N TRP A 69 5.90 -5.55 -8.41
CA TRP A 69 7.32 -5.45 -8.72
C TRP A 69 8.19 -6.12 -7.65
N ALA A 70 7.91 -5.87 -6.37
CA ALA A 70 8.60 -6.52 -5.26
C ALA A 70 8.47 -8.05 -5.33
N ASP A 71 7.27 -8.56 -5.60
CA ASP A 71 7.00 -10.00 -5.76
C ASP A 71 7.75 -10.58 -6.97
N LEU A 72 7.75 -9.87 -8.11
CA LEU A 72 8.49 -10.29 -9.31
C LEU A 72 9.99 -10.41 -9.02
N LEU A 73 10.58 -9.42 -8.36
CA LEU A 73 11.99 -9.42 -7.99
C LEU A 73 12.32 -10.55 -7.00
N CYS A 74 11.51 -10.67 -5.95
CA CYS A 74 11.69 -11.65 -4.89
C CYS A 74 11.59 -13.08 -5.42
N THR A 75 10.50 -13.40 -6.13
CA THR A 75 10.27 -14.75 -6.65
C THR A 75 11.25 -15.11 -7.76
N ALA A 76 11.64 -14.17 -8.63
CA ALA A 76 12.67 -14.42 -9.64
C ALA A 76 14.02 -14.80 -9.01
N ALA A 77 14.39 -14.16 -7.89
CA ALA A 77 15.65 -14.41 -7.20
C ALA A 77 15.63 -15.71 -6.38
N HIS A 78 14.49 -16.07 -5.78
CA HIS A 78 14.45 -17.08 -4.72
C HIS A 78 13.53 -18.29 -4.98
N ASP A 79 12.53 -18.19 -5.84
CA ASP A 79 11.51 -19.25 -6.04
C ASP A 79 11.02 -19.32 -7.49
N LYS A 80 11.72 -20.14 -8.31
CA LYS A 80 11.39 -20.31 -9.74
C LYS A 80 9.96 -20.85 -9.98
N PRO A 81 9.46 -21.87 -9.25
CA PRO A 81 8.07 -22.29 -9.35
C PRO A 81 7.05 -21.20 -9.02
N ALA A 82 7.27 -20.41 -7.95
CA ALA A 82 6.40 -19.29 -7.62
C ALA A 82 6.46 -18.20 -8.69
N PHE A 83 7.64 -17.88 -9.20
CA PHE A 83 7.81 -16.89 -10.28
C PHE A 83 6.99 -17.25 -11.52
N ARG A 84 6.95 -18.53 -11.90
CA ARG A 84 6.12 -18.98 -13.03
C ARG A 84 4.63 -18.76 -12.77
N ARG A 85 4.12 -19.14 -11.60
CA ARG A 85 2.70 -18.93 -11.26
C ARG A 85 2.35 -17.45 -11.16
N LEU A 86 3.25 -16.65 -10.59
CA LEU A 86 3.08 -15.21 -10.47
C LEU A 86 2.97 -14.56 -11.86
N THR A 87 3.91 -14.85 -12.76
CA THR A 87 3.89 -14.31 -14.13
C THR A 87 2.64 -14.74 -14.91
N GLU A 88 2.18 -15.98 -14.76
CA GLU A 88 0.90 -16.44 -15.34
C GLU A 88 -0.30 -15.64 -14.77
N ASN A 89 -0.35 -15.41 -13.46
CA ASN A 89 -1.43 -14.62 -12.83
C ASN A 89 -1.40 -13.15 -13.28
N LEU A 90 -0.22 -12.53 -13.31
CA LEU A 90 -0.06 -11.12 -13.68
C LEU A 90 -0.49 -10.81 -15.11
N VAL A 91 -0.41 -11.78 -16.04
CA VAL A 91 -0.83 -11.58 -17.43
C VAL A 91 -2.33 -11.84 -17.63
N THR A 92 -2.97 -12.58 -16.73
CA THR A 92 -4.39 -12.97 -16.87
C THR A 92 -5.37 -12.06 -16.13
N GLN A 93 -4.94 -11.46 -15.02
CA GLN A 93 -5.76 -10.55 -14.20
C GLN A 93 -5.88 -9.08 -14.62
N PRO A 94 -5.08 -8.50 -15.54
CA PRO A 94 -5.13 -7.05 -15.80
C PRO A 94 -6.52 -6.47 -16.13
N PRO A 95 -7.39 -7.14 -16.92
CA PRO A 95 -8.74 -6.62 -17.19
C PRO A 95 -9.63 -6.56 -15.94
N GLU A 96 -9.54 -7.56 -15.06
CA GLU A 96 -10.29 -7.61 -13.82
C GLU A 96 -9.82 -6.52 -12.84
N GLN A 97 -8.50 -6.31 -12.75
CA GLN A 97 -7.91 -5.26 -11.93
C GLN A 97 -8.33 -3.86 -12.40
N ALA A 98 -8.35 -3.63 -13.72
CA ALA A 98 -8.81 -2.36 -14.28
C ALA A 98 -10.29 -2.08 -13.97
N ALA A 99 -11.14 -3.11 -14.04
CA ALA A 99 -12.56 -2.99 -13.68
C ALA A 99 -12.74 -2.74 -12.17
N GLU A 100 -11.95 -3.39 -11.31
CA GLU A 100 -11.95 -3.12 -9.87
C GLU A 100 -11.54 -1.67 -9.58
N ASP A 101 -10.52 -1.13 -10.28
CA ASP A 101 -10.09 0.26 -10.09
C ASP A 101 -11.15 1.29 -10.48
N GLU A 102 -11.91 1.03 -11.55
CA GLU A 102 -13.03 1.87 -11.95
C GLU A 102 -14.16 1.85 -10.90
N LEU A 103 -14.47 0.69 -10.34
CA LEU A 103 -15.44 0.57 -9.24
C LEU A 103 -14.98 1.32 -7.98
N VAL A 104 -13.68 1.26 -7.68
CA VAL A 104 -13.09 2.02 -6.58
C VAL A 104 -13.20 3.51 -6.86
N ASP A 105 -12.86 4.00 -8.06
CA ASP A 105 -12.99 5.42 -8.42
C ASP A 105 -14.41 5.96 -8.20
N LEU A 106 -15.43 5.15 -8.53
CA LEU A 106 -16.83 5.55 -8.40
C LEU A 106 -17.32 5.59 -6.94
N SER A 107 -16.71 4.83 -6.03
CA SER A 107 -17.23 4.59 -4.67
C SER A 107 -16.32 5.04 -3.53
N VAL A 108 -15.04 5.32 -3.83
CA VAL A 108 -14.00 5.58 -2.84
C VAL A 108 -14.35 6.75 -1.94
N ASN A 109 -14.76 7.89 -2.49
CA ASN A 109 -15.02 9.09 -1.68
C ASN A 109 -16.11 8.85 -0.62
N ASP A 110 -17.22 8.22 -0.99
CA ASP A 110 -18.32 7.93 -0.06
C ASP A 110 -17.95 6.82 0.93
N SER A 111 -17.28 5.77 0.45
CA SER A 111 -16.81 4.65 1.27
C SER A 111 -15.78 5.09 2.32
N LEU A 112 -14.82 5.94 1.91
CA LEU A 112 -13.79 6.52 2.78
C LEU A 112 -14.42 7.41 3.84
N ALA A 113 -15.25 8.36 3.44
CA ALA A 113 -15.86 9.33 4.35
C ALA A 113 -16.72 8.64 5.43
N MET A 114 -17.48 7.58 5.05
CA MET A 114 -18.28 6.81 5.99
C MET A 114 -17.44 5.95 6.95
N LYS A 115 -16.37 5.31 6.45
CA LYS A 115 -15.50 4.47 7.28
C LYS A 115 -14.62 5.29 8.21
N GLU A 116 -14.05 6.39 7.73
CA GLU A 116 -13.27 7.34 8.54
C GLU A 116 -14.12 7.88 9.70
N LYS A 117 -15.39 8.19 9.42
CA LYS A 117 -16.34 8.60 10.46
C LYS A 117 -16.51 7.58 11.58
N VAL A 118 -16.62 6.28 11.27
CA VAL A 118 -16.71 5.24 12.29
C VAL A 118 -15.50 5.28 13.22
N PHE A 119 -14.30 5.52 12.69
CA PHE A 119 -13.09 5.69 13.50
C PHE A 119 -13.10 6.97 14.34
N ILE A 120 -13.49 8.10 13.75
CA ILE A 120 -13.62 9.38 14.48
C ILE A 120 -14.60 9.24 15.65
N ASP A 121 -15.76 8.63 15.42
CA ASP A 121 -16.80 8.41 16.43
C ASP A 121 -16.34 7.45 17.54
N LEU A 122 -15.67 6.33 17.19
CA LEU A 122 -15.14 5.35 18.15
C LEU A 122 -14.08 5.93 19.11
N TRP A 123 -13.38 6.99 18.70
CA TRP A 123 -12.39 7.70 19.50
C TRP A 123 -12.93 8.96 20.18
N GLY A 124 -14.19 9.33 19.93
CA GLY A 124 -14.78 10.56 20.45
C GLY A 124 -14.06 11.81 19.94
N ALA A 125 -13.49 11.75 18.73
CA ALA A 125 -12.82 12.87 18.10
C ALA A 125 -13.84 13.79 17.39
N GLU A 126 -13.58 15.10 17.40
CA GLU A 126 -14.36 16.06 16.61
C GLU A 126 -13.64 16.35 15.29
N SER A 127 -14.36 16.25 14.17
CA SER A 127 -13.83 16.58 12.85
C SER A 127 -14.87 17.29 12.00
N ASN A 128 -14.59 18.55 11.64
CA ASN A 128 -15.47 19.38 10.81
C ASN A 128 -15.76 18.77 9.43
N PHE A 129 -14.82 17.99 8.89
CA PHE A 129 -14.99 17.26 7.63
C PHE A 129 -16.08 16.18 7.73
N HIS A 130 -16.28 15.59 8.91
CA HIS A 130 -17.21 14.47 9.11
C HIS A 130 -18.58 14.87 9.68
N VAL A 131 -18.77 16.16 9.96
CA VAL A 131 -20.05 16.71 10.44
C VAL A 131 -21.09 16.56 9.34
N GLY A 132 -22.23 15.93 9.66
CA GLY A 132 -23.33 15.73 8.71
C GLY A 132 -23.26 14.46 7.85
N LEU A 133 -22.13 13.72 7.84
CA LEU A 133 -21.99 12.42 7.16
C LEU A 133 -22.77 11.26 7.83
N ILE A 134 -23.86 11.53 8.55
CA ILE A 134 -24.76 10.50 9.10
C ILE A 134 -26.15 10.75 8.52
N GLN A 135 -26.64 9.80 7.71
CA GLN A 135 -28.04 9.39 7.88
C GLN A 135 -28.09 8.63 9.20
N LYS A 136 -28.74 9.23 10.19
CA LYS A 136 -29.07 8.55 11.44
C LYS A 136 -29.99 7.42 11.02
N ASP A 137 -29.50 6.19 11.03
CA ASP A 137 -30.40 5.06 10.93
C ASP A 137 -31.34 5.13 12.15
N PRO A 138 -32.66 5.38 12.00
CA PRO A 138 -33.54 5.65 13.14
C PRO A 138 -33.83 4.40 14.00
N GLY A 139 -33.18 3.27 13.70
CA GLY A 139 -33.58 1.95 14.19
C GLY A 139 -32.86 1.41 15.43
N LEU A 140 -31.76 2.01 15.90
CA LEU A 140 -31.06 1.49 17.09
C LEU A 140 -31.65 2.04 18.39
N ARG A 141 -32.89 1.62 18.67
CA ARG A 141 -33.39 1.50 20.04
C ARG A 141 -33.21 0.05 20.49
N ASP A 142 -32.31 -0.11 21.45
CA ASP A 142 -32.37 -0.98 22.63
C ASP A 142 -33.34 -2.18 22.60
N GLY A 143 -32.79 -3.39 22.82
CA GLY A 143 -33.55 -4.57 23.22
C GLY A 143 -33.78 -5.61 22.10
N GLY A 144 -33.24 -6.81 22.30
CA GLY A 144 -33.16 -7.86 21.29
C GLY A 144 -34.47 -8.34 20.67
N SER A 145 -34.38 -8.74 19.40
CA SER A 145 -35.07 -9.92 18.85
C SER A 145 -34.45 -10.28 17.51
N LEU A 146 -34.08 -11.54 17.35
CA LEU A 146 -33.72 -12.15 16.08
C LEU A 146 -34.91 -12.00 15.12
N SER A 147 -34.71 -11.34 13.98
CA SER A 147 -35.58 -11.53 12.83
C SER A 147 -34.77 -11.43 11.54
N GLN A 148 -34.80 -12.55 10.83
CA GLN A 148 -34.41 -12.66 9.43
C GLN A 148 -35.16 -11.61 8.61
N SER A 149 -34.44 -10.85 7.80
CA SER A 149 -35.00 -10.27 6.58
C SER A 149 -34.13 -10.72 5.43
N SER A 150 -34.74 -11.59 4.63
CA SER A 150 -34.42 -11.83 3.23
C SER A 150 -34.69 -10.53 2.48
N ASP A 151 -33.72 -10.05 1.73
CA ASP A 151 -33.99 -9.23 0.56
C ASP A 151 -33.38 -9.96 -0.64
N GLU A 152 -34.30 -10.64 -1.35
CA GLU A 152 -34.17 -10.99 -2.76
C GLU A 152 -34.32 -9.72 -3.61
N ASP A 153 -33.95 -9.87 -4.89
CA ASP A 153 -34.12 -8.94 -6.03
C ASP A 153 -32.96 -7.93 -6.20
N ASP A 154 -32.31 -7.77 -7.35
CA ASP A 154 -32.49 -8.32 -8.70
C ASP A 154 -31.23 -7.93 -9.49
N GLU A 155 -30.52 -8.87 -10.14
CA GLU A 155 -29.66 -8.57 -11.30
C GLU A 155 -29.27 -9.86 -12.07
N ASP A 156 -29.86 -9.98 -13.26
CA ASP A 156 -29.57 -10.83 -14.43
C ASP A 156 -28.89 -12.23 -14.22
N PRO A 157 -29.64 -13.35 -14.33
CA PRO A 157 -29.05 -14.68 -14.20
C PRO A 157 -28.41 -15.09 -15.54
N LEU A 158 -27.13 -14.79 -15.72
CA LEU A 158 -26.30 -15.64 -16.56
C LEU A 158 -26.48 -17.08 -16.06
N GLN A 159 -27.03 -17.96 -16.89
CA GLN A 159 -27.32 -19.35 -16.54
C GLN A 159 -26.00 -20.11 -16.34
N LEU A 160 -25.39 -19.94 -15.16
CA LEU A 160 -24.24 -20.72 -14.73
C LEU A 160 -24.62 -22.19 -14.84
N ILE A 161 -23.81 -22.97 -15.55
CA ILE A 161 -24.02 -24.41 -15.62
C ILE A 161 -23.85 -25.02 -14.22
N GLU A 162 -24.45 -26.19 -13.98
CA GLU A 162 -24.53 -26.78 -12.64
C GLU A 162 -23.13 -27.00 -12.00
N GLU A 163 -22.10 -27.16 -12.82
CA GLU A 163 -20.70 -27.25 -12.40
C GLU A 163 -20.13 -25.91 -11.92
N GLU A 164 -20.45 -24.80 -12.59
CA GLU A 164 -20.03 -23.45 -12.20
C GLU A 164 -20.72 -23.00 -10.91
N LYS A 165 -22.01 -23.34 -10.72
CA LYS A 165 -22.72 -23.09 -9.45
C LYS A 165 -22.06 -23.79 -8.28
N ARG A 166 -21.63 -25.05 -8.47
CA ARG A 166 -20.90 -25.82 -7.44
C ARG A 166 -19.53 -25.23 -7.16
N PHE A 167 -18.83 -24.78 -8.20
CA PHE A 167 -17.52 -24.13 -8.04
C PHE A 167 -17.67 -22.81 -7.28
N HIS A 168 -18.63 -21.96 -7.66
CA HIS A 168 -18.93 -20.71 -6.98
C HIS A 168 -19.34 -20.94 -5.53
N ALA A 169 -20.25 -21.88 -5.26
CA ALA A 169 -20.64 -22.22 -3.88
C ALA A 169 -19.46 -22.70 -3.03
N LYS A 170 -18.57 -23.51 -3.61
CA LYS A 170 -17.34 -23.97 -2.94
C LYS A 170 -16.36 -22.82 -2.70
N PHE A 171 -16.21 -21.92 -3.65
CA PHE A 171 -15.37 -20.72 -3.53
C PHE A 171 -15.88 -19.79 -2.42
N ILE A 172 -17.18 -19.51 -2.38
CA ILE A 172 -17.82 -18.72 -1.31
C ILE A 172 -17.69 -19.42 0.05
N ALA A 173 -17.89 -20.75 0.12
CA ALA A 173 -17.73 -21.51 1.35
C ALA A 173 -16.28 -21.50 1.87
N ASN A 174 -15.30 -21.65 0.97
CA ASN A 174 -13.88 -21.54 1.31
C ASN A 174 -13.53 -20.12 1.78
N GLY A 175 -14.03 -19.08 1.09
CA GLY A 175 -13.84 -17.69 1.50
C GLY A 175 -14.47 -17.39 2.87
N ARG A 176 -15.65 -17.95 3.17
CA ARG A 176 -16.28 -17.85 4.50
C ARG A 176 -15.48 -18.59 5.57
N SER A 177 -14.97 -19.78 5.26
CA SER A 177 -14.12 -20.57 6.16
C SER A 177 -12.82 -19.84 6.49
N GLU A 178 -12.16 -19.27 5.48
CA GLU A 178 -10.91 -18.53 5.67
C GLU A 178 -11.13 -17.23 6.46
N LYS A 179 -12.18 -16.47 6.14
CA LYS A 179 -12.62 -15.31 6.93
C LYS A 179 -12.91 -15.68 8.39
N ALA A 180 -13.53 -16.84 8.63
CA ALA A 180 -13.81 -17.31 9.99
C ALA A 180 -12.54 -17.71 10.76
N LYS A 181 -11.54 -18.31 10.10
CA LYS A 181 -10.23 -18.60 10.71
C LYS A 181 -9.49 -17.32 11.09
N VAL A 182 -9.46 -16.33 10.20
CA VAL A 182 -8.86 -15.01 10.48
C VAL A 182 -9.57 -14.35 11.66
N ARG A 183 -10.91 -14.40 11.70
CA ARG A 183 -11.70 -13.85 12.82
C ARG A 183 -11.42 -14.57 14.13
N ALA A 184 -11.31 -15.90 14.11
CA ALA A 184 -10.99 -16.71 15.29
C ALA A 184 -9.56 -16.50 15.78
N ALA A 185 -8.59 -16.28 14.88
CA ALA A 185 -7.22 -15.90 15.22
C ALA A 185 -7.20 -14.52 15.89
N ASN A 186 -7.93 -13.54 15.35
CA ASN A 186 -8.01 -12.19 15.90
C ASN A 186 -8.78 -12.13 17.24
N GLN A 187 -9.77 -12.99 17.47
CA GLN A 187 -10.52 -13.06 18.73
C GLN A 187 -9.75 -13.69 19.90
N ARG A 188 -8.65 -14.43 19.63
CA ARG A 188 -7.81 -15.02 20.70
C ARG A 188 -6.89 -14.00 21.37
N MET A 189 -6.79 -12.79 20.85
CA MET A 189 -5.99 -11.72 21.43
C MET A 189 -6.92 -10.79 22.21
N GLU A 190 -6.72 -10.67 23.53
CA GLU A 190 -7.42 -9.65 24.33
C GLU A 190 -7.04 -8.26 23.79
N VAL A 191 -8.03 -7.62 23.14
CA VAL A 191 -7.88 -6.29 22.56
C VAL A 191 -7.89 -5.26 23.69
N ASN A 192 -6.71 -4.89 24.17
CA ASN A 192 -6.47 -3.72 25.01
C ASN A 192 -7.10 -2.47 24.36
N LYS A 193 -7.53 -1.46 25.14
CA LYS A 193 -7.94 -0.14 24.63
C LYS A 193 -6.92 0.54 23.69
N PHE A 194 -5.65 0.11 23.73
CA PHE A 194 -4.56 0.52 22.84
C PHE A 194 -4.35 -0.40 21.62
N ALA A 195 -5.01 -1.57 21.57
CA ALA A 195 -5.06 -2.45 20.39
C ALA A 195 -6.06 -1.95 19.32
N ARG A 196 -6.42 -0.65 19.38
CA ARG A 196 -7.22 0.05 18.38
C ARG A 196 -6.36 0.54 17.21
N ASN A 197 -5.31 -0.18 16.82
CA ASN A 197 -4.53 0.13 15.62
C ASN A 197 -5.31 -0.35 14.39
N ALA A 198 -6.46 0.26 14.15
CA ALA A 198 -7.31 -0.07 13.03
C ALA A 198 -6.91 0.84 11.87
N PHE A 199 -6.02 0.31 11.05
CA PHE A 199 -5.74 0.81 9.72
C PHE A 199 -6.70 0.09 8.77
N LEU A 200 -7.47 0.84 7.98
CA LEU A 200 -8.43 0.27 7.05
C LEU A 200 -8.02 0.66 5.63
N PRO A 201 -7.21 -0.17 4.94
CA PRO A 201 -6.96 0.06 3.53
C PRO A 201 -8.28 -0.17 2.79
N VAL A 202 -8.89 0.90 2.33
CA VAL A 202 -10.17 0.83 1.59
C VAL A 202 -9.92 0.73 0.09
N VAL A 203 -8.71 1.07 -0.34
CA VAL A 203 -8.32 1.16 -1.74
C VAL A 203 -7.14 0.21 -2.03
N PRO A 204 -7.09 -0.41 -3.23
CA PRO A 204 -5.94 -1.20 -3.66
C PRO A 204 -4.65 -0.36 -3.74
N PRO A 205 -3.45 -0.94 -3.53
CA PRO A 205 -2.18 -0.21 -3.66
C PRO A 205 -1.97 0.46 -5.01
N ARG A 206 -2.32 -0.23 -6.10
CA ARG A 206 -2.30 0.32 -7.46
C ARG A 206 -3.17 1.57 -7.64
N TRP A 207 -4.30 1.65 -6.91
CA TRP A 207 -5.17 2.83 -6.95
C TRP A 207 -4.47 4.02 -6.30
N VAL A 208 -3.85 3.80 -5.14
CA VAL A 208 -3.08 4.83 -4.41
C VAL A 208 -1.91 5.34 -5.23
N GLU A 209 -1.12 4.43 -5.82
CA GLU A 209 -0.01 4.75 -6.73
C GLU A 209 -0.47 5.57 -7.95
N ARG A 210 -1.67 5.31 -8.46
CA ARG A 210 -2.25 6.09 -9.55
C ARG A 210 -2.65 7.49 -9.09
N GLN A 211 -3.26 7.63 -7.90
CA GLN A 211 -3.71 8.92 -7.38
C GLN A 211 -2.56 9.80 -6.88
N SER A 212 -1.47 9.21 -6.36
CA SER A 212 -0.29 9.96 -5.90
C SER A 212 0.25 10.87 -7.00
N ARG A 213 0.27 10.38 -8.24
CA ARG A 213 0.67 11.17 -9.43
C ARG A 213 -0.20 12.40 -9.67
N GLY A 214 -1.50 12.31 -9.38
CA GLY A 214 -2.44 13.44 -9.53
C GLY A 214 -2.16 14.58 -8.54
N VAL A 215 -1.36 14.31 -7.50
CA VAL A 215 -1.02 15.26 -6.43
C VAL A 215 0.50 15.44 -6.27
N ASP A 216 1.28 15.25 -7.33
CA ASP A 216 2.75 15.34 -7.32
C ASP A 216 3.42 14.50 -6.22
N ASP A 217 2.91 13.28 -5.99
CA ASP A 217 3.35 12.36 -4.93
C ASP A 217 3.16 12.94 -3.51
N LYS A 218 2.24 13.90 -3.33
CA LYS A 218 1.90 14.56 -2.05
C LYS A 218 0.57 14.10 -1.49
N LEU A 219 0.33 12.79 -1.44
CA LEU A 219 -0.90 12.23 -0.85
C LEU A 219 -1.17 12.73 0.58
N TRP A 220 -0.14 13.12 1.34
CA TRP A 220 -0.32 13.68 2.69
C TRP A 220 -0.98 15.06 2.74
N ASP A 221 -1.03 15.78 1.62
CA ASP A 221 -1.74 17.07 1.52
C ASP A 221 -3.25 16.86 1.35
N LEU A 222 -3.70 15.62 1.09
CA LEU A 222 -5.12 15.27 1.03
C LEU A 222 -5.76 15.27 2.42
N LEU A 223 -7.05 15.57 2.45
CA LEU A 223 -7.82 15.75 3.68
C LEU A 223 -8.20 14.43 4.36
N THR A 224 -8.13 13.29 3.65
CA THR A 224 -8.46 11.97 4.17
C THR A 224 -7.21 11.17 4.52
N PHE A 225 -7.29 10.38 5.58
CA PHE A 225 -6.20 9.53 6.04
C PHE A 225 -6.19 8.14 5.38
N ASN A 226 -7.14 7.86 4.49
CA ASN A 226 -7.36 6.51 3.94
C ASN A 226 -6.82 6.30 2.52
N ASP A 227 -6.26 7.34 1.88
CA ASP A 227 -5.53 7.22 0.61
C ASP A 227 -4.13 6.59 0.82
N THR A 228 -4.02 5.73 1.82
CA THR A 228 -2.78 5.09 2.25
C THR A 228 -2.89 3.61 1.94
N ALA A 229 -2.07 3.15 1.00
CA ALA A 229 -1.89 1.73 0.76
C ALA A 229 -0.76 1.22 1.66
N PRO A 230 -1.03 0.27 2.56
CA PRO A 230 0.03 -0.37 3.31
C PRO A 230 0.83 -1.23 2.32
N ILE A 231 2.14 -1.12 2.38
CA ILE A 231 3.02 -2.03 1.65
C ILE A 231 2.68 -3.46 2.10
N HIS A 232 2.55 -4.40 1.16
CA HIS A 232 2.23 -5.78 1.52
C HIS A 232 3.29 -6.38 2.45
N ALA A 233 2.88 -7.27 3.35
CA ALA A 233 3.79 -7.91 4.30
C ALA A 233 4.93 -8.67 3.59
N ASP A 234 4.67 -9.25 2.41
CA ASP A 234 5.67 -9.93 1.59
C ASP A 234 6.64 -8.96 0.91
N SER A 235 6.16 -7.81 0.43
CA SER A 235 7.01 -6.72 -0.05
C SER A 235 7.90 -6.17 1.07
N TYR A 236 7.35 -5.96 2.27
CA TYR A 236 8.13 -5.58 3.44
C TYR A 236 9.18 -6.65 3.79
N ARG A 237 8.79 -7.93 3.77
CA ARG A 237 9.70 -9.06 3.96
C ARG A 237 10.85 -9.03 2.97
N PHE A 238 10.58 -8.75 1.69
CA PHE A 238 11.61 -8.60 0.67
C PHE A 238 12.54 -7.41 0.95
N LEU A 239 11.99 -6.22 1.17
CA LEU A 239 12.77 -5.01 1.47
C LEU A 239 13.63 -5.16 2.73
N ALA A 240 13.09 -5.78 3.77
CA ALA A 240 13.77 -5.99 5.04
C ALA A 240 14.63 -7.27 5.06
N SER A 241 14.63 -8.06 3.97
CA SER A 241 15.36 -9.33 3.86
C SER A 241 15.02 -10.33 4.97
N LEU A 242 13.74 -10.44 5.31
CA LEU A 242 13.27 -11.27 6.41
C LEU A 242 12.95 -12.69 5.95
N THR A 243 13.28 -13.66 6.79
CA THR A 243 12.70 -15.01 6.70
C THR A 243 11.23 -15.02 7.15
N GLU A 244 10.50 -16.07 6.83
CA GLU A 244 9.10 -16.22 7.27
C GLU A 244 8.98 -16.24 8.80
N GLN A 245 9.93 -16.89 9.48
CA GLN A 245 10.00 -16.92 10.94
C GLN A 245 10.27 -15.54 11.53
N GLU A 246 11.15 -14.76 10.91
CA GLU A 246 11.42 -13.38 11.35
C GLU A 246 10.24 -12.45 11.08
N LEU A 247 9.52 -12.63 9.96
CA LEU A 247 8.29 -11.91 9.68
C LEU A 247 7.22 -12.22 10.73
N GLN A 248 7.05 -13.49 11.11
CA GLN A 248 6.12 -13.88 12.17
C GLN A 248 6.49 -13.23 13.50
N LYS A 249 7.78 -13.27 13.88
CA LYS A 249 8.28 -12.58 15.07
C LYS A 249 8.07 -11.06 14.97
N CYS A 250 8.15 -10.50 13.78
CA CYS A 250 7.89 -9.09 13.55
C CYS A 250 6.41 -8.74 13.79
N ASN A 251 5.50 -9.57 13.30
CA ASN A 251 4.07 -9.43 13.56
C ASN A 251 3.77 -9.51 15.07
N GLU A 252 4.38 -10.44 15.78
CA GLU A 252 4.26 -10.56 17.24
C GLU A 252 4.79 -9.30 17.97
N LYS A 253 5.91 -8.74 17.53
CA LYS A 253 6.46 -7.48 18.05
C LYS A 253 5.53 -6.29 17.79
N ALA A 254 5.00 -6.18 16.57
CA ALA A 254 4.08 -5.11 16.20
C ALA A 254 2.81 -5.12 17.07
N LEU A 255 2.33 -6.32 17.44
CA LEU A 255 1.17 -6.50 18.32
C LEU A 255 1.46 -6.18 19.80
N THR A 256 2.73 -6.09 20.19
CA THR A 256 3.17 -5.80 21.57
C THR A 256 3.71 -4.38 21.74
N GLU A 257 3.34 -3.47 20.82
CA GLU A 257 3.78 -2.07 20.80
C GLU A 257 5.31 -1.90 20.70
N ASN A 258 6.04 -2.95 20.32
CA ASN A 258 7.46 -2.86 20.03
C ASN A 258 7.62 -2.29 18.61
N SER A 259 8.30 -1.16 18.51
CA SER A 259 8.56 -0.46 17.24
C SER A 259 9.98 -0.66 16.70
N ASP A 260 10.74 -1.60 17.27
CA ASP A 260 12.06 -1.94 16.75
C ASP A 260 11.90 -2.54 15.36
N LEU A 261 12.59 -1.94 14.39
CA LEU A 261 12.51 -2.44 13.03
C LEU A 261 13.09 -3.85 12.93
N CYS A 262 12.30 -4.77 12.42
CA CYS A 262 12.79 -6.09 12.04
C CYS A 262 13.59 -5.94 10.74
N ARG A 263 14.88 -6.26 10.80
CA ARG A 263 15.78 -6.33 9.65
C ARG A 263 16.43 -7.70 9.67
N GLY A 264 16.47 -8.37 8.51
CA GLY A 264 17.28 -9.56 8.32
C GLY A 264 18.73 -9.18 8.03
N ASP A 265 19.49 -10.14 7.52
CA ASP A 265 20.94 -10.00 7.36
C ASP A 265 21.32 -9.05 6.21
N PHE A 266 20.47 -8.91 5.20
CA PHE A 266 20.78 -8.16 3.98
C PHE A 266 19.60 -7.30 3.50
N PRO A 267 19.07 -6.36 4.33
CA PRO A 267 17.96 -5.51 3.94
C PRO A 267 18.35 -4.63 2.75
N LEU A 268 17.41 -4.38 1.85
CA LEU A 268 17.57 -3.38 0.80
C LEU A 268 17.69 -2.01 1.46
N THR A 269 18.89 -1.45 1.38
CA THR A 269 19.12 -0.09 1.86
C THR A 269 18.78 0.92 0.77
N PRO A 270 18.53 2.20 1.12
CA PRO A 270 18.42 3.27 0.14
C PRO A 270 19.58 3.34 -0.84
N ASP A 271 20.80 2.99 -0.40
CA ASP A 271 21.98 2.95 -1.25
C ASP A 271 21.91 1.76 -2.23
N ASN A 272 21.35 0.61 -1.83
CA ASN A 272 21.13 -0.54 -2.71
C ASN A 272 20.01 -0.30 -3.73
N MET A 273 18.98 0.46 -3.34
CA MET A 273 17.85 0.83 -4.20
C MET A 273 18.14 2.07 -5.07
N GLU A 274 19.29 2.71 -4.88
CA GLU A 274 19.65 3.99 -5.51
C GLU A 274 18.55 5.05 -5.37
N LEU A 275 17.91 5.12 -4.19
CA LEU A 275 16.82 6.06 -3.97
C LEU A 275 17.30 7.50 -4.17
N PRO A 276 16.54 8.33 -4.90
CA PRO A 276 16.88 9.73 -5.09
C PRO A 276 16.88 10.50 -3.77
N VAL A 277 17.41 11.72 -3.77
CA VAL A 277 17.35 12.59 -2.58
C VAL A 277 15.89 12.99 -2.28
N VAL A 278 15.56 13.22 -1.01
CA VAL A 278 14.17 13.55 -0.59
C VAL A 278 13.57 14.70 -1.41
N GLY A 279 14.39 15.70 -1.78
CA GLY A 279 14.02 16.84 -2.60
C GLY A 279 13.56 16.52 -4.03
N GLU A 280 13.85 15.32 -4.53
CA GLU A 280 13.40 14.87 -5.85
C GLU A 280 12.02 14.20 -5.79
N PHE A 281 11.66 13.62 -4.64
CA PHE A 281 10.29 13.21 -4.37
C PHE A 281 9.39 14.42 -4.09
N ASP A 282 9.90 15.40 -3.33
CA ASP A 282 9.18 16.64 -3.05
C ASP A 282 10.15 17.82 -3.11
N ARG A 283 9.98 18.70 -4.11
CA ARG A 283 10.84 19.87 -4.33
C ARG A 283 10.87 20.86 -3.17
N SER A 284 9.92 20.78 -2.24
CA SER A 284 9.94 21.54 -1.00
C SER A 284 10.98 21.02 0.00
N LYS A 285 11.53 19.82 -0.22
CA LYS A 285 12.38 19.08 0.72
C LYS A 285 13.88 19.20 0.43
N CYS A 286 14.68 18.54 1.25
CA CYS A 286 16.12 18.58 1.22
C CYS A 286 16.71 17.87 -0.02
N THR A 287 17.55 18.58 -0.78
CA THR A 287 18.34 18.06 -1.90
C THR A 287 19.82 17.81 -1.55
N ALA A 288 20.23 18.10 -0.32
CA ALA A 288 21.64 18.22 0.05
C ALA A 288 22.32 16.92 0.49
N SER A 289 21.56 15.84 0.71
CA SER A 289 22.07 14.57 1.22
C SER A 289 21.27 13.40 0.68
N ALA A 290 21.92 12.24 0.58
CA ALA A 290 21.27 10.96 0.32
C ALA A 290 20.10 10.71 1.28
N THR A 291 19.16 9.93 0.78
CA THR A 291 17.95 9.53 1.50
C THR A 291 18.23 8.34 2.41
N ALA A 292 17.65 8.33 3.60
CA ALA A 292 17.62 7.23 4.53
C ALA A 292 16.18 6.74 4.71
N LEU A 293 15.95 5.43 4.71
CA LEU A 293 14.66 4.84 5.08
C LEU A 293 14.62 4.68 6.61
N SER A 294 13.55 5.15 7.24
CA SER A 294 13.33 5.15 8.68
C SER A 294 11.87 4.78 8.97
N PHE A 295 11.55 4.46 10.22
CA PHE A 295 10.22 3.99 10.61
C PHE A 295 9.72 4.77 11.81
N GLY A 296 8.43 5.07 11.82
CA GLY A 296 7.77 5.74 12.94
C GLY A 296 7.73 4.82 14.16
N GLY A 297 8.35 5.25 15.26
CA GLY A 297 8.23 4.54 16.54
C GLY A 297 6.85 4.70 17.16
N PHE A 298 6.51 3.82 18.12
CA PHE A 298 5.38 4.09 19.02
C PHE A 298 5.71 5.35 19.83
N MET A 299 4.96 6.42 19.62
CA MET A 299 5.04 7.58 20.48
C MET A 299 4.24 7.30 21.74
N GLY A 300 4.88 7.34 22.91
CA GLY A 300 4.18 7.20 24.18
C GLY A 300 3.08 8.26 24.34
N PRO A 301 2.06 8.01 25.19
CA PRO A 301 0.91 8.90 25.33
C PRO A 301 1.37 10.32 25.67
N ARG A 302 1.07 11.25 24.76
CA ARG A 302 1.24 12.70 24.96
C ARG A 302 -0.13 13.31 25.23
N ILE A 303 -0.18 14.37 26.03
CA ILE A 303 -1.39 15.19 26.17
C ILE A 303 -1.64 15.85 24.81
N GLN A 304 -2.46 15.22 23.98
CA GLN A 304 -2.80 15.62 22.62
C GLN A 304 -4.31 15.49 22.43
N THR A 305 -4.86 16.13 21.40
CA THR A 305 -6.26 15.94 21.02
C THR A 305 -6.48 14.51 20.52
N ALA A 306 -7.69 13.97 20.62
CA ALA A 306 -8.02 12.62 20.14
C ALA A 306 -7.65 12.43 18.65
N VAL A 307 -7.80 13.47 17.82
CA VAL A 307 -7.37 13.47 16.42
C VAL A 307 -5.85 13.36 16.28
N ALA A 308 -5.08 14.05 17.13
CA ALA A 308 -3.62 13.96 17.10
C ALA A 308 -3.13 12.60 17.61
N GLU A 309 -3.80 11.98 18.58
CA GLU A 309 -3.54 10.61 19.02
C GLU A 309 -3.87 9.59 17.91
N LEU A 310 -5.01 9.73 17.23
CA LEU A 310 -5.37 8.96 16.04
C LEU A 310 -4.31 9.07 14.94
N LYS A 311 -3.86 10.29 14.62
CA LYS A 311 -2.76 10.53 13.67
C LYS A 311 -1.46 9.87 14.12
N CYS A 312 -1.16 9.85 15.41
CA CYS A 312 0.03 9.16 15.91
C CYS A 312 -0.09 7.66 15.69
N ILE A 313 -1.22 7.05 16.07
CA ILE A 313 -1.52 5.62 15.89
C ILE A 313 -1.39 5.21 14.43
N TRP A 314 -2.00 5.96 13.51
CA TRP A 314 -1.91 5.67 12.08
C TRP A 314 -0.51 5.83 11.50
N ASN A 315 0.39 6.57 12.16
CA ASN A 315 1.78 6.73 11.71
C ASN A 315 2.77 5.77 12.36
N VAL A 316 2.33 4.94 13.31
CA VAL A 316 3.21 3.96 13.94
C VAL A 316 3.60 2.88 12.94
N GLY A 317 4.89 2.54 12.91
CA GLY A 317 5.42 1.50 12.03
C GLY A 317 5.47 1.90 10.55
N ARG A 318 4.98 3.09 10.18
CA ARG A 318 5.01 3.54 8.79
C ARG A 318 6.43 3.89 8.36
N PRO A 319 6.90 3.36 7.21
CA PRO A 319 8.18 3.75 6.64
C PRO A 319 8.13 5.20 6.15
N TYR A 320 9.20 5.94 6.39
CA TYR A 320 9.43 7.27 5.83
C TYR A 320 10.88 7.44 5.37
N LEU A 321 11.02 8.20 4.31
CA LEU A 321 12.28 8.67 3.77
C LEU A 321 12.70 9.93 4.52
N LYS A 322 13.97 9.98 4.94
CA LYS A 322 14.55 11.17 5.57
C LYS A 322 15.89 11.56 4.97
N CYS A 323 16.21 12.84 4.99
CA CYS A 323 17.53 13.31 4.59
C CYS A 323 18.56 13.00 5.69
N ARG A 324 19.83 12.78 5.32
CA ARG A 324 20.94 12.48 6.23
C ARG A 324 21.73 13.73 6.67
N CYS A 325 21.21 14.94 6.49
CA CYS A 325 21.92 16.18 6.83
C CYS A 325 22.43 16.23 8.27
N ILE A 326 21.61 15.83 9.25
CA ILE A 326 22.00 15.80 10.66
C ILE A 326 23.10 14.76 10.89
N GLU A 327 22.93 13.54 10.36
CA GLU A 327 23.90 12.44 10.49
C GLU A 327 25.26 12.81 9.86
N LEU A 328 25.24 13.61 8.79
CA LEU A 328 26.43 14.08 8.08
C LEU A 328 27.00 15.39 8.66
N GLY A 329 26.48 15.89 9.78
CA GLY A 329 26.96 17.12 10.42
C GLY A 329 26.68 18.41 9.63
N LYS A 330 25.75 18.38 8.67
CA LYS A 330 25.35 19.54 7.84
C LYS A 330 24.31 20.45 8.51
N GLY A 331 23.88 20.12 9.73
CA GLY A 331 22.81 20.81 10.46
C GLY A 331 21.41 20.30 10.10
N ASP A 332 20.41 20.75 10.86
CA ASP A 332 19.01 20.45 10.58
C ASP A 332 18.50 21.36 9.45
N CYS A 333 18.07 20.74 8.35
CA CYS A 333 17.51 21.47 7.20
C CYS A 333 16.02 21.80 7.36
N GLY A 334 15.36 21.32 8.43
CA GLY A 334 13.94 21.54 8.72
C GLY A 334 12.96 20.92 7.72
N ARG A 335 13.47 20.19 6.72
CA ARG A 335 12.71 19.66 5.56
C ARG A 335 13.12 18.23 5.26
N ASN A 336 13.11 17.42 6.31
CA ASN A 336 13.89 16.21 6.39
C ASN A 336 13.09 14.92 6.21
N ILE A 337 11.76 14.93 6.13
CA ILE A 337 10.93 13.71 6.11
C ILE A 337 9.87 13.76 5.00
N THR A 338 9.69 12.62 4.33
CA THR A 338 8.59 12.27 3.41
C THR A 338 8.21 10.81 3.65
N TRP A 339 6.91 10.48 3.79
CA TRP A 339 6.48 9.09 4.05
C TRP A 339 6.65 8.20 2.81
N PHE A 340 7.08 6.96 2.99
CA PHE A 340 7.46 6.07 1.88
C PHE A 340 6.24 5.61 1.09
N ASP A 341 5.17 5.25 1.76
CA ASP A 341 3.91 4.81 1.16
C ASP A 341 3.09 5.94 0.54
N HIS A 342 3.46 7.20 0.79
CA HIS A 342 2.87 8.35 0.10
C HIS A 342 3.59 8.74 -1.19
N VAL A 343 4.82 8.24 -1.36
CA VAL A 343 5.53 8.35 -2.63
C VAL A 343 5.35 7.07 -3.45
N LEU A 344 4.59 6.08 -2.96
CA LEU A 344 4.19 4.87 -3.70
C LEU A 344 3.12 5.14 -4.74
#